data_AF-V9EAJ1-F1
#
_entry.id   AF-V9EAJ1-F1
#
_cell.length_a   1.000
_cell.length_b   1.000
_cell.length_c   1.000
_cell.angle_alpha   90.00
_cell.angle_beta   90.00
_cell.angle_gamma   90.00
#
_symmetry.space_group_name_H-M   'P 1'
#
loop_
_entity.id
_entity.type
_entity.pdbx_description
1 polymer ?
#
loop_
_entity_poly.entity_id
_entity_poly.type
_entity_poly.pdbx_seq_one_letter_code
_entity_poly.pdbx_strand_id
1 'polypeptide(L)'
;IRRIALQPVVRTIHPLSSANGGGDGVEEEGSVVLPRAMLSKRPKDLYELWGEYEFGLNGLKPAKEFTAAERGANKFAYSRRKVFWDVVSAFVRTGFTSDVAIDKIYAAYGRQLSVTRILAALRTDKHQGGHPSLRL
;
A
#
# COMPACT_ATOMS: atom_id res chain seq x y z
N ILE A 1 12.36 -5.50 53.38
CA ILE A 1 11.29 -4.58 52.94
C ILE A 1 10.95 -4.92 51.48
N ARG A 2 9.73 -5.43 51.22
CA ARG A 2 9.24 -5.87 49.90
C ARG A 2 8.46 -4.70 49.26
N ARG A 3 8.69 -4.39 47.98
CA ARG A 3 7.87 -3.44 47.20
C ARG A 3 7.30 -4.17 45.98
N ILE A 4 6.02 -4.52 46.05
CA ILE A 4 5.23 -5.05 44.94
C ILE A 4 4.45 -3.87 44.34
N ALA A 5 4.64 -3.61 43.04
CA ALA A 5 3.88 -2.62 42.32
C ALA A 5 2.49 -3.17 41.98
N LEU A 6 1.44 -2.42 42.30
CA LEU A 6 0.05 -2.71 41.97
C LEU A 6 -0.22 -2.25 40.53
N GLN A 7 -0.57 -3.18 39.64
CA GLN A 7 -1.08 -2.88 38.30
C GLN A 7 -2.62 -2.99 38.33
N PRO A 8 -3.38 -2.02 37.78
CA PRO A 8 -4.84 -2.08 37.75
C PRO A 8 -5.34 -3.12 36.73
N VAL A 9 -6.12 -4.09 37.21
CA VAL A 9 -6.84 -5.07 36.38
C VAL A 9 -8.11 -4.42 35.83
N VAL A 10 -8.20 -4.26 34.51
CA VAL A 10 -9.43 -3.85 33.83
C VAL A 10 -10.21 -5.12 33.49
N ARG A 11 -11.34 -5.34 34.17
CA ARG A 11 -12.33 -6.38 33.83
C ARG A 11 -13.36 -5.75 32.90
N THR A 12 -13.35 -6.11 31.62
CA THR A 12 -14.46 -5.78 30.72
C THR A 12 -15.55 -6.84 30.87
N ILE A 13 -16.72 -6.37 31.27
CA ILE A 13 -17.93 -7.15 31.56
C ILE A 13 -18.60 -7.47 30.21
N HIS A 14 -18.80 -8.76 29.92
CA HIS A 14 -19.72 -9.18 28.85
C HIS A 14 -21.15 -9.17 29.42
N PRO A 15 -22.11 -8.44 28.83
CA PRO A 15 -23.52 -8.70 29.08
C PRO A 15 -24.01 -9.75 28.06
N LEU A 16 -24.50 -10.88 28.56
CA LEU A 16 -25.30 -11.84 27.79
C LEU A 16 -26.77 -11.74 28.24
N SER A 17 -27.65 -11.71 27.23
CA SER A 17 -29.06 -12.11 27.21
C SER A 17 -30.12 -11.24 27.89
N SER A 18 -31.09 -10.81 27.08
CA SER A 18 -32.50 -10.97 27.40
C SER A 18 -33.34 -11.03 26.12
N ALA A 19 -34.17 -12.06 26.02
CA ALA A 19 -35.08 -12.30 24.91
C ALA A 19 -36.43 -11.59 25.09
N ASN A 20 -37.06 -11.33 23.95
CA ASN A 20 -38.50 -11.36 23.65
C ASN A 20 -39.21 -10.02 23.33
N GLY A 21 -39.74 -9.92 22.10
CA GLY A 21 -40.96 -9.17 21.78
C GLY A 21 -40.88 -8.06 20.72
N GLY A 22 -41.24 -8.39 19.48
CA GLY A 22 -42.20 -7.60 18.68
C GLY A 22 -41.71 -6.39 17.87
N GLY A 23 -41.63 -6.58 16.55
CA GLY A 23 -42.19 -5.63 15.57
C GLY A 23 -41.35 -4.42 15.14
N ASP A 24 -41.28 -4.27 13.82
CA ASP A 24 -40.97 -3.09 13.02
C ASP A 24 -39.49 -2.75 12.72
N GLY A 25 -39.28 -2.45 11.44
CA GLY A 25 -38.01 -2.57 10.73
C GLY A 25 -36.94 -1.60 11.20
N VAL A 26 -35.70 -2.10 11.18
CA VAL A 26 -34.50 -1.27 11.18
C VAL A 26 -33.58 -1.77 10.08
N GLU A 27 -33.32 -0.86 9.16
CA GLU A 27 -32.49 -1.01 7.99
C GLU A 27 -31.06 -1.38 8.43
N GLU A 28 -30.55 -2.51 7.92
CA GLU A 28 -29.16 -2.95 8.08
C GLU A 28 -28.23 -1.92 7.43
N GLU A 29 -27.79 -0.93 8.21
CA GLU A 29 -26.70 -0.05 7.80
C GLU A 29 -25.41 -0.88 7.80
N GLY A 30 -25.09 -1.43 6.62
CA GLY A 30 -23.88 -2.19 6.40
C GLY A 30 -22.67 -1.33 6.77
N SER A 31 -22.05 -1.64 7.91
CA SER A 31 -20.79 -1.06 8.35
C SER A 31 -19.77 -1.17 7.21
N VAL A 32 -19.51 -0.04 6.54
CA VAL A 32 -18.58 0.02 5.41
C VAL A 32 -17.18 -0.19 5.98
N VAL A 33 -16.72 -1.43 6.03
CA VAL A 33 -15.36 -1.76 6.46
C VAL A 33 -14.41 -1.09 5.48
N LEU A 34 -13.88 0.08 5.85
CA LEU A 34 -12.97 0.80 4.98
C LEU A 34 -11.74 -0.06 4.70
N PRO A 35 -11.33 -0.19 3.43
CA PRO A 35 -10.23 -1.05 3.05
C PRO A 35 -8.95 -0.57 3.73
N ARG A 36 -8.22 -1.51 4.32
CA ARG A 36 -7.02 -1.22 5.11
C ARG A 36 -5.90 -0.71 4.20
N ALA A 37 -5.22 0.37 4.61
CA ALA A 37 -4.06 0.89 3.90
C ALA A 37 -2.77 0.15 4.29
N MET A 38 -2.51 -0.95 3.60
CA MET A 38 -1.29 -1.74 3.74
C MET A 38 -0.62 -1.97 2.40
N LEU A 39 0.70 -2.03 2.43
CA LEU A 39 1.50 -2.45 1.29
C LEU A 39 1.93 -3.92 1.46
N SER A 40 2.04 -4.64 0.35
CA SER A 40 2.59 -5.99 0.25
C SER A 40 3.96 -6.07 0.92
N LYS A 41 4.26 -7.16 1.63
CA LYS A 41 5.58 -7.34 2.26
C LYS A 41 6.66 -7.63 1.22
N ARG A 42 6.31 -8.34 0.14
CA ARG A 42 7.22 -8.84 -0.89
C ARG A 42 6.49 -8.86 -2.25
N PRO A 43 6.46 -7.74 -3.00
CA PRO A 43 5.93 -7.75 -4.36
C PRO A 43 6.78 -8.70 -5.22
N LYS A 44 6.13 -9.57 -5.99
CA LYS A 44 6.82 -10.58 -6.82
C LYS A 44 7.52 -9.94 -8.02
N ASP A 45 6.85 -8.99 -8.66
CA ASP A 45 7.34 -8.30 -9.85
C ASP A 45 6.87 -6.82 -9.89
N LEU A 46 7.22 -6.11 -10.96
CA LEU A 46 6.84 -4.71 -11.15
C LEU A 46 5.34 -4.54 -11.48
N TYR A 47 4.68 -5.57 -12.00
CA TYR A 47 3.25 -5.51 -12.32
C TYR A 47 2.41 -5.57 -11.05
N GLU A 48 2.72 -6.47 -10.12
CA GLU A 48 2.10 -6.51 -8.78
C GLU A 48 2.36 -5.20 -8.03
N LEU A 49 3.57 -4.63 -8.17
CA LEU A 49 3.91 -3.35 -7.57
C LEU A 49 3.11 -2.17 -8.13
N TRP A 50 2.79 -2.20 -9.43
CA TRP A 50 1.91 -1.22 -10.06
C TRP A 50 0.45 -1.42 -9.67
N GLY A 51 -0.02 -2.67 -9.66
CA GLY A 51 -1.39 -3.02 -9.22
C GLY A 51 -1.68 -2.57 -7.79
N GLU A 52 -0.70 -2.71 -6.88
CA GLU A 52 -0.79 -2.17 -5.51
C GLU A 52 -1.06 -0.65 -5.47
N TYR A 53 -0.48 0.10 -6.41
CA TYR A 53 -0.68 1.54 -6.49
C TYR A 53 -2.02 1.90 -7.12
N GLU A 54 -2.35 1.24 -8.22
CA GLU A 54 -3.50 1.58 -9.05
C GLU A 54 -4.83 1.09 -8.45
N PHE A 55 -4.84 -0.13 -7.91
CA PHE A 55 -6.05 -0.84 -7.46
C PHE A 55 -5.96 -1.32 -6.01
N GLY A 56 -4.76 -1.37 -5.43
CA GLY A 56 -4.53 -2.10 -4.18
C GLY A 56 -4.40 -3.61 -4.41
N LEU A 57 -4.16 -4.36 -3.35
CA LEU A 57 -4.00 -5.83 -3.41
C LEU A 57 -4.91 -6.49 -2.38
N ASN A 58 -5.58 -7.59 -2.74
CA ASN A 58 -6.37 -8.40 -1.80
C ASN A 58 -7.41 -7.60 -0.99
N GLY A 59 -8.13 -6.66 -1.63
CA GLY A 59 -9.12 -5.80 -0.95
C GLY A 59 -8.50 -4.70 -0.07
N LEU A 60 -7.19 -4.49 -0.15
CA LEU A 60 -6.52 -3.37 0.48
C LEU A 60 -6.69 -2.10 -0.35
N LYS A 61 -6.59 -0.97 0.34
CA LYS A 61 -6.70 0.34 -0.29
C LYS A 61 -5.60 0.53 -1.35
N PRO A 62 -5.88 1.16 -2.51
CA PRO A 62 -4.86 1.53 -3.48
C PRO A 62 -3.82 2.48 -2.89
N ALA A 63 -2.53 2.28 -3.19
CA ALA A 63 -1.49 3.13 -2.63
C ALA A 63 -1.55 4.59 -3.11
N LYS A 64 -2.16 4.85 -4.29
CA LYS A 64 -2.42 6.21 -4.78
C LYS A 64 -3.40 6.99 -3.91
N GLU A 65 -4.26 6.30 -3.16
CA GLU A 65 -5.30 6.89 -2.30
C GLU A 65 -4.88 7.02 -0.82
N PHE A 66 -3.64 6.67 -0.48
CA PHE A 66 -3.18 6.73 0.90
C PHE A 66 -3.12 8.18 1.42
N THR A 67 -3.77 8.40 2.56
CA THR A 67 -3.67 9.62 3.35
C THR A 67 -2.25 9.81 3.89
N ALA A 68 -1.93 11.01 4.37
CA ALA A 68 -0.61 11.27 4.96
C ALA A 68 -0.30 10.36 6.16
N ALA A 69 -1.30 10.08 7.01
CA ALA A 69 -1.15 9.18 8.15
C ALA A 69 -0.86 7.74 7.72
N GLU A 70 -1.59 7.22 6.72
CA GLU A 70 -1.40 5.88 6.17
C GLU A 70 -0.03 5.73 5.47
N ARG A 71 0.40 6.77 4.75
CA ARG A 71 1.76 6.87 4.19
C ARG A 71 2.81 6.87 5.29
N GLY A 72 2.58 7.57 6.40
CA GLY A 72 3.44 7.58 7.57
C GLY A 72 3.59 6.20 8.22
N ALA A 73 2.48 5.46 8.35
CA ALA A 73 2.49 4.08 8.84
C ALA A 73 3.28 3.13 7.92
N ASN A 74 3.25 3.38 6.61
CA ASN A 74 3.96 2.59 5.59
C ASN A 74 5.26 3.25 5.09
N LYS A 75 5.86 4.19 5.84
CA LYS A 75 6.85 5.16 5.32
C LYS A 75 8.01 4.54 4.54
N PHE A 76 8.58 3.44 5.03
CA PHE A 76 9.78 2.84 4.44
C PHE A 76 9.46 2.17 3.11
N ALA A 77 8.36 1.40 3.06
CA ALA A 77 7.91 0.74 1.84
C ALA A 77 7.41 1.78 0.83
N TYR A 78 6.56 2.71 1.28
CA TYR A 78 6.00 3.75 0.44
C TYR A 78 7.10 4.61 -0.21
N SER A 79 8.03 5.15 0.58
CA SER A 79 9.14 5.97 0.08
C SER A 79 9.99 5.24 -0.95
N ARG A 80 10.30 3.95 -0.71
CA ARG A 80 11.11 3.14 -1.64
C ARG A 80 10.40 2.89 -2.97
N ARG A 81 9.09 2.67 -2.95
CA ARG A 81 8.27 2.33 -4.13
C ARG A 81 7.84 3.57 -4.91
N LYS A 82 7.75 4.73 -4.25
CA LYS A 82 7.29 5.98 -4.86
C LYS A 82 8.03 6.34 -6.14
N VAL A 83 9.36 6.11 -6.22
CA VAL A 83 10.11 6.41 -7.46
C VAL A 83 9.58 5.66 -8.68
N PHE A 84 9.20 4.39 -8.49
CA PHE A 84 8.67 3.56 -9.56
C PHE A 84 7.27 3.99 -9.94
N TRP A 85 6.40 4.23 -8.95
CA TRP A 85 5.04 4.72 -9.19
C TRP A 85 5.04 6.07 -9.90
N ASP A 86 5.95 6.98 -9.52
CA ASP A 86 6.10 8.29 -10.17
C ASP A 86 6.48 8.14 -11.65
N VAL A 87 7.42 7.23 -11.97
CA VAL A 87 7.84 6.97 -13.36
C VAL A 87 6.70 6.38 -14.17
N VAL A 88 6.07 5.30 -13.71
CA VAL A 88 4.96 4.67 -14.45
C VAL A 88 3.79 5.63 -14.61
N SER A 89 3.44 6.39 -13.56
CA SER A 89 2.40 7.43 -13.63
C SER A 89 2.74 8.54 -14.63
N ALA A 90 4.02 8.87 -14.82
CA ALA A 90 4.43 9.84 -15.84
C ALA A 90 4.21 9.27 -17.25
N PHE A 91 4.61 8.02 -17.50
CA PHE A 91 4.37 7.36 -18.79
C PHE A 91 2.86 7.27 -19.11
N VAL A 92 2.04 6.90 -18.12
CA VAL A 92 0.58 6.83 -18.29
C VAL A 92 -0.02 8.20 -18.63
N ARG A 93 0.43 9.27 -17.96
CA ARG A 93 -0.02 10.64 -18.29
C ARG A 93 0.37 11.08 -19.70
N THR A 94 1.46 10.56 -20.24
CA THR A 94 1.88 10.83 -21.63
C THR A 94 1.20 9.93 -22.68
N GLY A 95 0.30 9.03 -22.27
CA GLY A 95 -0.50 8.19 -23.16
C GLY A 95 0.02 6.77 -23.38
N PHE A 96 1.08 6.36 -22.68
CA PHE A 96 1.51 4.96 -22.68
C PHE A 96 0.64 4.11 -21.75
N THR A 97 0.52 2.82 -22.03
CA THR A 97 -0.06 1.88 -21.06
C THR A 97 0.93 1.60 -19.92
N SER A 98 0.42 1.19 -18.76
CA SER A 98 1.27 0.79 -17.63
C SER A 98 2.20 -0.37 -18.00
N ASP A 99 1.72 -1.32 -18.81
CA ASP A 99 2.50 -2.48 -19.23
C ASP A 99 3.70 -2.05 -20.07
N VAL A 100 3.51 -1.13 -21.03
CA VAL A 100 4.60 -0.58 -21.84
C VAL A 100 5.58 0.21 -20.98
N ALA A 101 5.10 0.96 -19.98
CA ALA A 101 5.98 1.66 -19.05
C ALA A 101 6.83 0.68 -18.20
N ILE A 102 6.21 -0.40 -17.71
CA ILE A 102 6.90 -1.45 -16.94
C ILE A 102 7.92 -2.18 -17.82
N ASP A 103 7.57 -2.49 -19.07
CA ASP A 103 8.47 -3.12 -20.03
C ASP A 103 9.68 -2.23 -20.33
N LYS A 104 9.50 -0.91 -20.47
CA LYS A 104 10.59 0.05 -20.62
C LYS A 104 11.52 0.06 -19.41
N ILE A 105 10.98 -0.01 -18.18
CA ILE A 105 11.79 -0.10 -16.97
C ILE A 105 12.59 -1.41 -16.94
N TYR A 106 11.97 -2.54 -17.29
CA TYR A 106 12.68 -3.80 -17.41
C TYR A 106 13.75 -3.78 -18.51
N ALA A 107 13.50 -3.12 -19.64
CA ALA A 107 14.49 -2.98 -20.70
C ALA A 107 15.68 -2.10 -20.28
N ALA A 108 15.44 -1.06 -19.47
CA ALA A 108 16.48 -0.16 -18.98
C ALA A 108 17.42 -0.83 -17.95
N TYR A 109 16.87 -1.57 -16.99
CA TYR A 109 17.66 -2.14 -15.89
C TYR A 109 17.98 -3.64 -16.05
N GLY A 110 17.25 -4.34 -16.90
CA GLY A 110 17.35 -5.77 -17.09
C GLY A 110 16.33 -6.55 -16.26
N ARG A 111 15.65 -7.50 -16.91
CA ARG A 111 14.58 -8.33 -16.33
C ARG A 111 15.10 -9.42 -15.38
N GLN A 112 16.40 -9.68 -15.40
CA GLN A 112 17.10 -10.55 -14.47
C GLN A 112 17.28 -9.93 -13.08
N LEU A 113 17.18 -8.61 -12.95
CA LEU A 113 17.31 -7.94 -11.66
C LEU A 113 16.03 -8.09 -10.83
N SER A 114 16.19 -8.31 -9.53
CA SER A 114 15.06 -8.33 -8.60
C SER A 114 14.41 -6.95 -8.47
N VAL A 115 13.12 -6.91 -8.12
CA VAL A 115 12.34 -5.67 -7.88
C VAL A 115 13.09 -4.73 -6.93
N THR A 116 13.69 -5.26 -5.85
CA THR A 116 14.43 -4.42 -4.89
C THR A 116 15.67 -3.78 -5.51
N ARG A 117 16.39 -4.48 -6.39
CA ARG A 117 17.56 -3.94 -7.09
C ARG A 117 17.15 -2.88 -8.11
N ILE A 118 16.09 -3.13 -8.88
CA ILE A 118 15.53 -2.16 -9.84
C ILE A 118 15.09 -0.88 -9.11
N LEU A 119 14.37 -0.99 -7.99
CA LEU A 119 13.97 0.17 -7.19
C LEU A 119 15.17 0.95 -6.64
N ALA A 120 16.23 0.27 -6.23
CA ALA A 120 17.45 0.93 -5.78
C ALA A 120 18.13 1.70 -6.92
N ALA A 121 18.25 1.09 -8.10
CA ALA A 121 18.83 1.72 -9.29
C ALA A 121 18.01 2.94 -9.73
N LEU A 122 16.67 2.82 -9.80
CA LEU A 122 15.76 3.93 -10.09
C LEU A 122 15.95 5.12 -9.13
N ARG A 123 16.19 4.86 -7.85
CA ARG A 123 16.46 5.93 -6.87
C ARG A 123 17.79 6.61 -7.15
N THR A 124 18.85 5.84 -7.39
CA THR A 124 20.16 6.37 -7.75
C THR A 124 20.07 7.26 -8.98
N ASP A 125 19.42 6.77 -10.04
CA ASP A 125 19.29 7.51 -11.29
C ASP A 125 18.46 8.77 -11.11
N LYS A 126 17.37 8.73 -10.33
CA LYS A 126 16.59 9.93 -9.99
C LYS A 126 17.44 11.02 -9.35
N HIS A 127 18.43 10.67 -8.54
CA HIS A 127 19.37 11.64 -7.96
C HIS A 127 20.41 12.16 -8.97
N GLN A 128 20.64 11.42 -10.07
CA GLN A 128 21.59 11.76 -11.14
C GLN A 128 20.93 12.38 -12.39
N GLY A 129 19.65 12.78 -12.31
CA GLY A 129 18.92 13.39 -13.43
C GLY A 129 18.09 12.41 -14.28
N GLY A 130 17.88 11.20 -13.79
CA GLY A 130 17.03 10.17 -14.39
C GLY A 130 17.74 9.31 -15.45
N HIS A 131 17.29 8.06 -15.57
CA HIS A 131 17.83 7.12 -16.55
C HIS A 131 17.52 7.60 -17.98
N PRO A 132 18.50 7.63 -18.91
CA PRO A 132 18.32 8.20 -20.25
C PRO A 132 17.17 7.54 -21.01
N SER A 133 17.01 6.22 -20.93
CA SER A 133 15.94 5.47 -21.61
C SER A 133 14.53 5.65 -21.02
N LEU A 134 14.40 6.32 -19.87
CA LEU A 134 13.12 6.53 -19.16
C LEU A 134 12.69 8.00 -19.14
N ARG A 135 13.33 8.86 -19.95
CA ARG A 135 12.94 10.26 -20.11
C ARG A 135 11.71 10.35 -21.00
N LEU A 136 10.78 11.22 -20.62
CA LEU A 136 9.54 11.55 -21.35
C LEU A 136 9.64 12.95 -21.94
#